data_AF-A0A538GHM0-F1
#
_entry.id   AF-A0A538GHM0-F1
#
_cell.length_a   1.000
_cell.length_b   1.000
_cell.length_c   1.000
_cell.angle_alpha   90.00
_cell.angle_beta   90.00
_cell.angle_gamma   90.00
#
_symmetry.space_group_name_H-M   'P 1'
#
loop_
_entity.id
_entity.type
_entity.pdbx_description
1 polymer ?
#
loop_
_entity_poly.entity_id
_entity_poly.type
_entity_poly.pdbx_seq_one_letter_code
_entity_poly.pdbx_strand_id
1 'polypeptide(L)'
;MRLFRHELRSQLRLYSRSRELAFFTFALPLIMFFLLGSVYGNDRIKSEHNVRAADYLLAGMLGYGAIATGFAGLSIMLVIRRESGILKR
;
A
#
# COMPACT_ATOMS: atom_id res chain seq x y z
N MET A 1 26.30 -1.92 7.16
CA MET A 1 25.15 -1.03 6.83
C MET A 1 25.20 -0.35 5.45
N ARG A 2 26.35 -0.22 4.78
CA ARG A 2 26.43 0.43 3.44
C ARG A 2 25.64 -0.32 2.36
N LEU A 3 25.72 -1.66 2.35
CA LEU A 3 24.98 -2.53 1.43
C LEU A 3 23.46 -2.33 1.56
N PHE A 4 22.92 -2.41 2.78
CA PHE A 4 21.50 -2.21 3.05
C PHE A 4 20.99 -0.87 2.53
N ARG A 5 21.71 0.22 2.79
CA ARG A 5 21.34 1.56 2.29
C ARG A 5 21.38 1.65 0.77
N HIS A 6 22.33 0.97 0.13
CA HIS A 6 22.42 0.91 -1.32
C HIS A 6 21.23 0.17 -1.93
N GLU A 7 20.93 -1.02 -1.41
CA GLU A 7 19.79 -1.84 -1.84
C GLU A 7 18.47 -1.13 -1.62
N LEU A 8 18.25 -0.55 -0.44
CA LEU A 8 17.05 0.23 -0.13
C LEU A 8 16.85 1.37 -1.14
N ARG A 9 17.91 2.12 -1.45
CA ARG A 9 17.85 3.23 -2.40
C ARG A 9 17.62 2.76 -3.84
N SER A 10 18.13 1.58 -4.20
CA SER A 10 17.90 0.97 -5.50
C SER A 10 16.43 0.54 -5.64
N GLN A 11 15.90 -0.16 -4.64
CA GLN A 11 14.52 -0.65 -4.64
C GLN A 11 13.49 0.48 -4.61
N LEU A 12 13.69 1.54 -3.82
CA LEU A 12 12.84 2.73 -3.84
C LEU A 12 12.83 3.43 -5.21
N ARG A 13 13.98 3.47 -5.90
CA ARG A 13 14.08 4.00 -7.26
C ARG A 13 13.37 3.11 -8.28
N LEU A 14 13.48 1.79 -8.17
CA LEU A 14 12.75 0.86 -9.03
C LEU A 14 11.24 0.97 -8.80
N TYR A 15 10.81 1.03 -7.55
CA TYR A 15 9.41 1.19 -7.17
C TYR A 15 8.79 2.47 -7.75
N SER A 16 9.47 3.61 -7.57
CA SER A 16 9.00 4.89 -8.13
C SER A 16 8.98 4.94 -9.66
N ARG A 17 9.78 4.10 -10.33
CA ARG A 17 9.79 3.99 -11.80
C ARG A 17 8.65 3.10 -12.31
N SER A 18 8.20 2.14 -11.51
CA SER A 18 7.05 1.27 -11.80
C SER A 18 5.74 1.97 -11.48
N ARG A 19 5.34 2.91 -12.35
CA ARG A 19 4.10 3.69 -12.22
C ARG A 19 2.85 2.82 -12.09
N GLU A 20 2.84 1.67 -12.77
CA GLU A 20 1.73 0.71 -12.73
C GLU A 20 1.54 0.11 -11.32
N LEU A 21 2.62 -0.37 -10.70
CA LEU A 21 2.58 -0.91 -9.33
C LEU A 21 2.17 0.16 -8.31
N ALA A 22 2.69 1.39 -8.46
CA ALA A 22 2.31 2.50 -7.60
C ALA A 22 0.81 2.85 -7.77
N PHE A 23 0.31 2.85 -9.01
CA PHE A 23 -1.09 3.10 -9.30
C PHE A 23 -2.00 2.07 -8.62
N PHE A 24 -1.78 0.78 -8.83
CA PHE A 24 -2.64 -0.25 -8.22
C PHE A 24 -2.56 -0.28 -6.69
N THR A 25 -1.41 0.06 -6.12
CA THR A 25 -1.19 0.07 -4.67
C THR A 25 -1.87 1.24 -3.97
N PHE A 26 -1.90 2.42 -4.61
CA PHE A 26 -2.45 3.65 -4.01
C PHE A 26 -3.85 3.97 -4.50
N ALA A 27 -4.14 3.82 -5.80
CA ALA A 27 -5.42 4.23 -6.38
C ALA A 27 -6.59 3.43 -5.82
N LEU A 28 -6.43 2.10 -5.66
CA LEU A 28 -7.50 1.25 -5.14
C LEU A 28 -7.92 1.60 -3.70
N PRO A 29 -6.99 1.73 -2.72
CA PRO A 29 -7.34 2.22 -1.39
C PRO A 29 -7.90 3.65 -1.41
N LEU A 30 -7.37 4.53 -2.27
CA LEU A 30 -7.81 5.93 -2.32
C LEU A 30 -9.25 6.04 -2.85
N ILE A 31 -9.59 5.27 -3.88
CA ILE A 31 -10.95 5.19 -4.43
C ILE A 31 -11.91 4.61 -3.39
N MET A 32 -11.51 3.52 -2.71
CA MET A 32 -12.31 2.95 -1.61
C MET A 32 -12.50 3.93 -0.46
N PHE A 33 -11.44 4.64 -0.07
CA PHE A 33 -11.53 5.69 0.95
C PHE A 33 -12.50 6.80 0.53
N PHE A 34 -12.43 7.25 -0.72
CA PHE A 34 -13.31 8.31 -1.21
C PHE A 34 -14.77 7.85 -1.27
N LEU A 35 -15.02 6.62 -1.73
CA LEU A 35 -16.37 6.02 -1.75
C LEU A 35 -16.93 5.85 -0.34
N LEU A 36 -16.19 5.19 0.55
CA LEU A 36 -16.62 4.93 1.92
C LEU A 36 -16.72 6.23 2.72
N GLY A 37 -15.80 7.16 2.52
CA GLY A 37 -15.82 8.50 3.13
C GLY A 37 -16.98 9.35 2.62
N SER A 38 -17.37 9.24 1.36
CA SER A 38 -18.56 9.92 0.84
C SER A 38 -19.87 9.38 1.43
N VAL A 39 -19.93 8.08 1.73
CA VAL A 39 -21.13 7.45 2.29
C VAL A 39 -21.20 7.65 3.81
N TYR A 40 -20.09 7.44 4.52
CA TYR A 40 -20.05 7.37 5.97
C TYR A 40 -19.38 8.57 6.65
N GLY A 41 -18.76 9.51 5.90
CA GLY A 41 -17.88 10.53 6.47
C GLY A 41 -18.53 11.52 7.43
N ASN A 42 -19.84 11.71 7.34
CA ASN A 42 -20.62 12.56 8.27
C ASN A 42 -21.07 11.83 9.53
N ASP A 43 -21.03 10.49 9.52
CA ASP A 43 -21.42 9.69 10.67
C ASP A 43 -20.28 9.64 11.70
N ARG A 44 -20.68 9.66 12.98
CA ARG A 44 -19.76 9.44 14.10
C ARG A 44 -19.96 8.06 14.68
N ILE A 45 -18.86 7.34 14.83
CA ILE A 45 -18.89 5.99 15.39
C ILE A 45 -19.00 6.14 16.91
N LYS A 46 -20.21 5.95 17.46
CA LYS A 46 -20.47 6.06 18.91
C LYS A 46 -19.70 5.02 19.73
N SER A 47 -19.38 3.87 19.15
CA SER A 47 -18.68 2.76 19.80
C SER A 47 -17.17 3.00 20.00
N GLU A 48 -16.57 3.92 19.24
CA GLU A 48 -15.12 4.19 19.23
C GLU A 48 -14.89 5.66 19.58
N HIS A 49 -15.05 6.05 20.84
CA HIS A 49 -14.73 7.40 21.35
C HIS A 49 -15.35 8.60 20.58
N ASN A 50 -16.46 8.40 19.86
CA ASN A 50 -17.12 9.45 19.06
C ASN A 50 -16.22 10.02 17.95
N VAL A 51 -15.29 9.20 17.42
CA VAL A 51 -14.41 9.60 16.31
C VAL A 51 -15.23 9.70 15.02
N ARG A 52 -14.85 10.62 14.13
CA ARG A 52 -15.45 10.72 12.79
C ARG A 52 -15.16 9.41 12.04
N ALA A 53 -16.18 8.84 11.38
CA ALA A 53 -15.99 7.62 10.60
C ALA A 53 -14.93 7.79 9.50
N ALA A 54 -14.76 9.01 8.97
CA ALA A 54 -13.68 9.34 8.05
C ALA A 54 -12.27 9.07 8.62
N ASP A 55 -12.01 9.40 9.89
CA ASP A 55 -10.69 9.19 10.51
C ASP A 55 -10.43 7.70 10.77
N TYR A 56 -11.48 6.96 11.15
CA TYR A 56 -11.41 5.50 11.32
C TYR A 56 -11.15 4.79 9.98
N LEU A 57 -11.86 5.19 8.93
CA LEU A 57 -11.64 4.69 7.57
C LEU A 57 -10.24 5.04 7.07
N LEU A 58 -9.74 6.25 7.37
CA LEU A 58 -8.40 6.67 6.98
C LEU A 58 -7.34 5.76 7.62
N ALA A 59 -7.44 5.51 8.93
CA ALA A 59 -6.53 4.61 9.63
C ALA A 59 -6.56 3.18 9.05
N GLY A 60 -7.76 2.66 8.75
CA GLY A 60 -7.93 1.36 8.09
C GLY A 60 -7.30 1.31 6.70
N MET A 61 -7.46 2.36 5.90
CA MET A 61 -6.91 2.46 4.54
C MET A 61 -5.37 2.59 4.55
N LEU A 62 -4.80 3.28 5.53
CA LEU A 62 -3.35 3.30 5.75
C LEU A 62 -2.81 1.90 6.08
N GLY A 63 -3.47 1.19 7.00
CA GLY A 63 -3.11 -0.19 7.35
C GLY A 63 -3.22 -1.14 6.15
N TYR A 64 -4.33 -1.05 5.41
CA TYR A 64 -4.54 -1.82 4.18
C TYR A 64 -3.45 -1.55 3.14
N GLY A 65 -3.13 -0.27 2.88
CA GLY A 65 -2.07 0.10 1.92
C GLY A 65 -0.70 -0.47 2.31
N ALA A 66 -0.36 -0.44 3.61
CA ALA A 66 0.88 -1.04 4.11
C ALA A 66 0.92 -2.56 3.88
N ILE A 67 -0.16 -3.28 4.20
CA ILE A 67 -0.25 -4.73 4.03
C ILE A 67 -0.26 -5.11 2.54
N ALA A 68 -1.01 -4.39 1.71
CA ALA A 68 -1.07 -4.63 0.27
C ALA A 68 0.31 -4.46 -0.38
N THR A 69 1.04 -3.40 -0.02
CA THR A 69 2.40 -3.17 -0.53
C THR A 69 3.38 -4.22 -0.01
N GLY A 70 3.34 -4.49 1.31
CA GLY A 70 4.32 -5.34 1.98
C GLY A 70 4.12 -6.83 1.70
N PHE A 71 2.88 -7.32 1.67
CA PHE A 71 2.61 -8.75 1.47
C PHE A 71 2.33 -9.08 0.01
N ALA A 72 1.28 -8.48 -0.57
CA ALA A 72 0.89 -8.77 -1.95
C ALA A 72 1.93 -8.24 -2.96
N GLY A 73 2.43 -7.02 -2.77
CA GLY A 73 3.46 -6.41 -3.62
C GLY A 73 4.77 -7.19 -3.64
N LEU A 74 5.26 -7.64 -2.46
CA LEU A 74 6.45 -8.48 -2.40
C LEU A 74 6.23 -9.86 -3.02
N SER A 75 5.04 -10.45 -2.86
CA SER A 75 4.70 -11.73 -3.47
C SER A 75 4.74 -11.67 -4.99
N ILE A 76 4.15 -10.63 -5.59
CA ILE A 76 4.19 -10.37 -7.04
C ILE A 76 5.65 -10.19 -7.51
N MET A 77 6.42 -9.34 -6.81
CA MET A 77 7.82 -9.09 -7.14
C MET A 77 8.67 -10.37 -7.08
N LEU A 78 8.39 -11.26 -6.12
CA LEU A 78 9.09 -12.54 -5.99
C LEU A 78 8.81 -13.47 -7.19
N VAL A 79 7.56 -13.53 -7.65
CA VAL A 79 7.19 -14.30 -8.86
C VAL A 79 7.88 -13.72 -10.09
N ILE A 80 7.85 -12.39 -10.29
CA ILE A 80 8.50 -11.72 -11.42
C ILE A 80 10.02 -12.01 -11.43
N ARG A 81 10.67 -11.96 -10.26
CA ARG A 81 12.10 -12.28 -10.12
C ARG A 81 12.42 -13.75 -10.38
N ARG A 82 11.49 -14.65 -10.04
CA ARG A 82 11.59 -16.08 -10.35
C ARG A 82 11.51 -16.33 -11.85
N GLU A 83 10.55 -15.71 -12.53
CA GLU A 83 10.32 -15.88 -13.97
C GLU A 83 11.45 -15.29 -14.81
N SER A 84 11.99 -14.14 -14.39
CA SER A 84 13.15 -13.50 -15.03
C SER A 84 14.49 -14.24 -14.80
N GLY A 85 14.48 -15.35 -14.07
CA GLY A 85 15.67 -16.17 -13.83
C GLY A 85 16.70 -15.52 -12.89
N ILE A 86 16.39 -14.38 -12.28
CA ILE A 86 17.26 -13.67 -11.35
C ILE A 86 17.55 -14.52 -10.10
N LEU A 87 16.57 -15.32 -9.67
CA LEU A 87 16.68 -16.19 -8.49
C LEU A 87 17.31 -17.57 -8.77
N LYS A 88 17.77 -17.83 -10.00
CA LYS A 88 18.41 -19.12 -10.37
C LYS A 88 19.94 -19.09 -10.30
N ARG A 89 20.54 -17.93 -10.00
CA ARG A 89 21.97 -17.77 -9.70
C ARG A 89 22.18 -17.68 -8.19
#